data_AF-A0A380E3B5-F1
#
_entry.id   AF-A0A380E3B5-F1
#
_cell.length_a   1.000
_cell.length_b   1.000
_cell.length_c   1.000
_cell.angle_alpha   90.00
_cell.angle_beta   90.00
_cell.angle_gamma   90.00
#
_symmetry.space_group_name_H-M   'P 1'
#
loop_
_entity.id
_entity.type
_entity.pdbx_description
1 polymer ?
#
loop_
_entity_poly.entity_id
_entity_poly.type
_entity_poly.pdbx_seq_one_letter_code
_entity_poly.pdbx_strand_id
1 'polypeptide(L)'
;MIKKRNKKAEEIQKEVSKDPSKFGEIAKKESMDTGSAKKDGELGYVLKGQTDKDFEKALFKLKDGEVSDVVKSSFGYHIIKADKPTDFNSEKQSLKEKLVDQKVQKNPKLLTDAYKDLLKEYDVDFKDRDIKSVVEDKILNPEKLKQGGAQGGQSGMSQ
;
A
#
# COMPACT_ATOMS: atom_id res chain seq x y z
N MET A 1 -27.07 -2.75 10.85
CA MET A 1 -25.93 -3.53 10.31
C MET A 1 -24.58 -3.13 10.93
N ILE A 2 -24.27 -1.83 11.07
CA ILE A 2 -22.99 -1.35 11.65
C ILE A 2 -22.73 -1.88 13.08
N LYS A 3 -23.75 -1.89 13.95
CA LYS A 3 -23.65 -2.40 15.34
C LYS A 3 -23.29 -3.89 15.42
N LYS A 4 -23.75 -4.70 14.45
CA LYS A 4 -23.45 -6.15 14.38
C LYS A 4 -21.99 -6.39 13.99
N ARG A 5 -21.45 -5.61 13.03
CA ARG A 5 -20.05 -5.69 12.61
C ARG A 5 -19.10 -5.23 13.73
N ASN A 6 -19.45 -4.17 14.47
CA ASN A 6 -18.67 -3.74 15.62
C ASN A 6 -18.59 -4.81 16.71
N LYS A 7 -19.73 -5.39 17.10
CA LYS A 7 -19.77 -6.45 18.12
C LYS A 7 -18.91 -7.66 17.74
N LYS A 8 -19.00 -8.10 16.48
CA LYS A 8 -18.18 -9.22 15.98
C LYS A 8 -16.69 -8.88 16.00
N ALA A 9 -16.30 -7.67 15.63
CA ALA A 9 -14.92 -7.22 15.73
C ALA A 9 -14.42 -7.20 17.20
N GLU A 10 -15.23 -6.74 18.14
CA GLU A 10 -14.89 -6.77 19.57
C GLU A 10 -14.74 -8.20 20.12
N GLU A 11 -15.58 -9.13 19.67
CA GLU A 11 -15.47 -10.55 20.05
C GLU A 11 -14.17 -11.17 19.53
N ILE A 12 -13.86 -10.94 18.24
CA ILE A 12 -12.60 -11.40 17.62
C ILE A 12 -11.40 -10.76 18.30
N GLN A 13 -11.44 -9.45 18.57
CA GLN A 13 -10.33 -8.72 19.21
C GLN A 13 -10.00 -9.31 20.58
N LYS A 14 -11.03 -9.67 21.37
CA LYS A 14 -10.84 -10.35 22.66
C LYS A 14 -10.24 -11.74 22.51
N GLU A 15 -10.57 -12.46 21.44
CA GLU A 15 -10.02 -13.78 21.15
C GLU A 15 -8.53 -13.68 20.80
N VAL A 16 -8.17 -12.83 19.82
CA VAL A 16 -6.77 -12.66 19.41
C VAL A 16 -5.91 -11.98 20.47
N SER A 17 -6.47 -11.15 21.35
CA SER A 17 -5.71 -10.54 22.45
C SER A 17 -5.35 -11.55 23.55
N LYS A 18 -6.15 -12.60 23.73
CA LYS A 18 -5.84 -13.69 24.68
C LYS A 18 -4.74 -14.60 24.14
N ASP A 19 -4.70 -14.79 22.83
CA ASP A 19 -3.74 -15.66 22.16
C ASP A 19 -3.37 -15.09 20.78
N PRO A 20 -2.40 -14.16 20.73
CA PRO A 20 -1.96 -13.54 19.48
C PRO A 20 -1.39 -14.54 18.46
N SER A 21 -1.02 -15.75 18.88
CA SER A 21 -0.52 -16.79 17.96
C SER A 21 -1.60 -17.29 17.00
N LYS A 22 -2.89 -17.19 17.39
CA LYS A 22 -4.04 -17.56 16.56
C LYS A 22 -4.48 -16.48 15.59
N PHE A 23 -3.81 -15.34 15.57
CA PHE A 23 -4.18 -14.20 14.72
C PHE A 23 -4.33 -14.64 13.26
N GLY A 24 -3.38 -15.44 12.75
CA GLY A 24 -3.42 -15.89 11.36
C GLY A 24 -4.59 -16.81 11.03
N GLU A 25 -4.85 -17.80 11.88
CA GLU A 25 -5.99 -18.71 11.72
C GLU A 25 -7.34 -17.97 11.76
N ILE A 26 -7.45 -17.02 12.70
CA ILE A 26 -8.65 -16.20 12.88
C ILE A 26 -8.82 -15.24 11.70
N ALA A 27 -7.74 -14.60 11.23
CA ALA A 27 -7.76 -13.73 10.06
C ALA A 27 -8.22 -14.50 8.81
N LYS A 28 -7.71 -15.72 8.60
CA LYS A 28 -8.12 -16.57 7.48
C LYS A 28 -9.60 -16.91 7.48
N LYS A 29 -10.18 -17.12 8.66
CA LYS A 29 -11.58 -17.51 8.83
C LYS A 29 -12.55 -16.33 8.82
N GLU A 30 -12.16 -15.21 9.43
CA GLU A 30 -13.07 -14.12 9.78
C GLU A 30 -12.81 -12.82 9.01
N SER A 31 -11.63 -12.64 8.41
CA SER A 31 -11.31 -11.42 7.65
C SER A 31 -12.15 -11.33 6.38
N MET A 32 -12.68 -10.13 6.14
CA MET A 32 -13.37 -9.80 4.89
C MET A 32 -12.43 -9.23 3.82
N ASP A 33 -11.16 -8.98 4.15
CA ASP A 33 -10.15 -8.64 3.16
C ASP A 33 -9.61 -9.91 2.52
N THR A 34 -10.17 -10.26 1.35
CA THR A 34 -9.87 -11.52 0.66
C THR A 34 -8.40 -11.67 0.24
N GLY A 35 -7.68 -10.54 0.09
CA GLY A 35 -6.27 -10.51 -0.28
C GLY A 35 -5.36 -10.97 0.86
N SER A 36 -5.57 -10.42 2.07
CA SER A 36 -4.79 -10.79 3.26
C SER A 36 -5.33 -12.04 3.96
N ALA A 37 -6.64 -12.31 3.95
CA ALA A 37 -7.23 -13.49 4.59
C ALA A 37 -6.60 -14.80 4.12
N LYS A 38 -6.32 -14.92 2.81
CA LYS A 38 -5.68 -16.12 2.23
C LYS A 38 -4.22 -16.31 2.66
N LYS A 39 -3.60 -15.27 3.20
CA LYS A 39 -2.23 -15.21 3.70
C LYS A 39 -2.21 -15.01 5.21
N ASP A 40 -3.19 -15.58 5.90
CA ASP A 40 -3.27 -15.54 7.37
C ASP A 40 -3.24 -14.09 7.92
N GLY A 41 -3.82 -13.14 7.18
CA GLY A 41 -3.87 -11.72 7.54
C GLY A 41 -2.60 -10.91 7.25
N GLU A 42 -1.58 -11.50 6.61
CA GLU A 42 -0.32 -10.83 6.33
C GLU A 42 -0.44 -9.72 5.28
N LEU A 43 0.10 -8.56 5.61
CA LEU A 43 0.26 -7.42 4.70
C LEU A 43 1.70 -7.20 4.25
N GLY A 44 2.66 -7.95 4.84
CA GLY A 44 4.10 -7.67 4.72
C GLY A 44 4.47 -6.32 5.33
N TYR A 45 5.51 -5.68 4.80
CA TYR A 45 5.92 -4.35 5.22
C TYR A 45 4.91 -3.30 4.76
N VAL A 46 4.34 -2.59 5.73
CA VAL A 46 3.44 -1.47 5.50
C VAL A 46 4.21 -0.15 5.52
N LEU A 47 4.16 0.60 4.43
CA LEU A 47 4.78 1.90 4.30
C LEU A 47 3.82 3.03 4.72
N LYS A 48 4.36 4.15 5.21
CA LYS A 48 3.56 5.33 5.55
C LYS A 48 2.80 5.84 4.32
N GLY A 49 1.51 6.07 4.48
CA GLY A 49 0.58 6.50 3.45
C GLY A 49 0.19 5.39 2.46
N GLN A 50 0.39 4.11 2.81
CA GLN A 50 -0.12 2.96 2.06
C GLN A 50 -1.52 2.53 2.51
N THR A 51 -1.85 2.77 3.78
CA THR A 51 -3.14 2.37 4.39
C THR A 51 -3.96 3.60 4.78
N ASP A 52 -5.22 3.37 5.16
CA ASP A 52 -6.07 4.43 5.71
C ASP A 52 -5.45 5.03 6.98
N LYS A 53 -5.70 6.32 7.21
CA LYS A 53 -5.08 7.10 8.29
C LYS A 53 -5.32 6.51 9.68
N ASP A 54 -6.51 5.95 9.93
CA ASP A 54 -6.84 5.38 11.24
C ASP A 54 -6.14 4.03 11.45
N PHE A 55 -6.05 3.21 10.40
CA PHE A 55 -5.26 1.97 10.41
C PHE A 55 -3.78 2.27 10.67
N GLU A 56 -3.21 3.21 9.91
CA GLU A 56 -1.82 3.60 10.00
C GLU A 56 -1.46 4.08 11.41
N LYS A 57 -2.29 4.98 11.96
CA LYS A 57 -2.07 5.56 13.29
C LYS A 57 -2.12 4.49 14.38
N ALA A 58 -2.93 3.46 14.23
CA ALA A 58 -2.99 2.35 15.17
C ALA A 58 -1.76 1.44 15.01
N LEU A 59 -1.46 0.99 13.78
CA LEU A 59 -0.31 0.12 13.50
C LEU A 59 1.00 0.68 14.05
N PHE A 60 1.32 1.94 13.78
CA PHE A 60 2.60 2.54 14.19
C PHE A 60 2.70 2.86 15.69
N LYS A 61 1.65 2.61 16.47
CA LYS A 61 1.70 2.67 17.94
C LYS A 61 1.97 1.32 18.58
N LEU A 62 1.72 0.23 17.86
CA LEU A 62 1.90 -1.12 18.37
C LEU A 62 3.37 -1.45 18.52
N LYS A 63 3.67 -2.20 19.58
CA LYS A 63 4.94 -2.91 19.73
C LYS A 63 4.89 -4.22 18.95
N ASP A 64 6.06 -4.81 18.77
CA ASP A 64 6.15 -6.14 18.21
C ASP A 64 5.31 -7.17 18.98
N GLY A 65 4.55 -7.98 18.24
CA GLY A 65 3.61 -8.97 18.75
C GLY A 65 2.32 -8.39 19.31
N GLU A 66 2.19 -7.07 19.42
CA GLU A 66 1.03 -6.42 20.02
C GLU A 66 -0.15 -6.41 19.06
N VAL A 67 -1.34 -6.65 19.62
CA VAL A 67 -2.62 -6.58 18.93
C VAL A 67 -3.34 -5.29 19.34
N SER A 68 -3.91 -4.58 18.37
CA SER A 68 -4.64 -3.34 18.61
C SER A 68 -6.01 -3.57 19.24
N ASP A 69 -6.59 -2.49 19.76
CA ASP A 69 -8.04 -2.36 19.88
C ASP A 69 -8.71 -2.40 18.50
N VAL A 70 -10.05 -2.49 18.47
CA VAL A 70 -10.82 -2.39 17.23
C VAL A 70 -10.67 -1.00 16.63
N VAL A 71 -10.11 -0.92 15.42
CA VAL A 71 -9.90 0.32 14.67
C VAL A 71 -10.99 0.49 13.63
N LYS A 72 -11.77 1.57 13.73
CA LYS A 72 -12.78 1.91 12.72
C LYS A 72 -12.17 2.77 11.62
N SER A 73 -12.46 2.46 10.36
CA SER A 73 -12.08 3.24 9.17
C SER A 73 -13.24 3.32 8.17
N SER A 74 -13.00 3.94 7.02
CA SER A 74 -13.91 3.94 5.87
C SER A 74 -14.21 2.53 5.31
N PHE A 75 -13.27 1.59 5.45
CA PHE A 75 -13.41 0.21 4.96
C PHE A 75 -14.13 -0.74 5.92
N GLY A 76 -14.28 -0.34 7.19
CA GLY A 76 -14.91 -1.15 8.22
C GLY A 76 -14.14 -1.13 9.54
N TYR A 77 -14.09 -2.30 10.19
CA TYR A 77 -13.43 -2.50 11.48
C TYR A 77 -12.22 -3.39 11.29
N HIS A 78 -11.09 -2.96 11.83
CA HIS A 78 -9.80 -3.63 11.72
C HIS A 78 -9.29 -4.02 13.09
N ILE A 79 -8.61 -5.15 13.14
CA ILE A 79 -7.83 -5.59 14.30
C ILE A 79 -6.44 -5.85 13.74
N ILE A 80 -5.45 -5.17 14.29
CA ILE A 80 -4.12 -5.07 13.70
C ILE A 80 -3.14 -5.73 14.65
N LYS A 81 -2.26 -6.56 14.13
CA LYS A 81 -1.12 -7.09 14.87
C LYS A 81 0.17 -6.61 14.20
N ALA A 82 1.11 -6.11 15.00
CA ALA A 82 2.43 -5.76 14.50
C ALA A 82 3.40 -6.93 14.70
N ASP A 83 4.20 -7.21 13.68
CA ASP A 83 5.20 -8.28 13.69
C ASP A 83 6.61 -7.71 13.46
N LYS A 84 7.64 -8.35 14.02
CA LYS A 84 9.04 -7.97 13.75
C LYS A 84 9.36 -8.12 12.26
N PRO A 85 10.14 -7.18 11.70
CA PRO A 85 10.89 -7.42 10.47
C PRO A 85 11.77 -8.67 10.65
N THR A 86 11.56 -9.72 9.86
CA THR A 86 12.31 -10.98 9.97
C THR A 86 13.66 -10.89 9.25
N ASP A 87 13.71 -10.24 8.09
CA ASP A 87 14.94 -9.88 7.39
C ASP A 87 14.76 -8.58 6.58
N PHE A 88 15.14 -7.46 7.17
CA PHE A 88 15.05 -6.17 6.49
C PHE A 88 16.01 -6.07 5.30
N ASN A 89 17.15 -6.79 5.32
CA ASN A 89 18.16 -6.64 4.28
C ASN A 89 17.74 -7.27 2.96
N SER A 90 17.10 -8.45 3.01
CA SER A 90 16.55 -9.07 1.79
C SER A 90 15.40 -8.26 1.19
N GLU A 91 14.61 -7.59 2.02
CA GLU A 91 13.46 -6.79 1.56
C GLU A 91 13.82 -5.35 1.20
N LYS A 92 15.01 -4.87 1.56
CA LYS A 92 15.42 -3.47 1.38
C LYS A 92 15.27 -2.97 -0.05
N GLN A 93 15.59 -3.81 -1.04
CA GLN A 93 15.48 -3.42 -2.45
C GLN A 93 14.02 -3.29 -2.88
N SER A 94 13.18 -4.28 -2.55
CA SER A 94 11.74 -4.25 -2.86
C SER A 94 11.04 -3.06 -2.18
N LEU A 95 11.44 -2.73 -0.95
CA LEU A 95 10.90 -1.58 -0.21
C LEU A 95 11.33 -0.25 -0.81
N LYS A 96 12.56 -0.12 -1.31
CA LYS A 96 13.01 1.08 -2.02
C LYS A 96 12.20 1.31 -3.28
N GLU A 97 11.98 0.27 -4.07
CA GLU A 97 11.16 0.32 -5.29
C GLU A 97 9.74 0.79 -4.96
N LYS A 98 9.09 0.13 -3.99
CA LYS A 98 7.76 0.54 -3.50
C LYS A 98 7.72 2.00 -3.03
N LEU A 99 8.74 2.46 -2.31
CA LEU A 99 8.83 3.86 -1.85
C LEU A 99 9.01 4.85 -3.01
N VAL A 100 9.81 4.49 -4.02
CA VAL A 100 10.00 5.31 -5.22
C VAL A 100 8.68 5.39 -5.99
N ASP A 101 8.03 4.26 -6.23
CA ASP A 101 6.73 4.19 -6.91
C ASP A 101 5.69 5.04 -6.18
N GLN A 102 5.62 4.93 -4.86
CA GLN A 102 4.69 5.72 -4.04
C GLN A 102 4.97 7.22 -4.15
N LYS A 103 6.25 7.63 -4.16
CA LYS A 103 6.64 9.05 -4.31
C LYS A 103 6.31 9.57 -5.70
N VAL A 104 6.54 8.77 -6.74
CA VAL A 104 6.21 9.11 -8.13
C VAL A 104 4.70 9.19 -8.32
N GLN A 105 3.91 8.28 -7.74
CA GLN A 105 2.44 8.37 -7.78
C GLN A 105 1.92 9.64 -7.12
N LYS A 106 2.47 10.01 -5.95
CA LYS A 106 2.10 11.24 -5.22
C LYS A 106 2.57 12.50 -5.93
N ASN A 107 3.73 12.46 -6.56
CA ASN A 107 4.30 13.58 -7.29
C ASN A 107 4.95 13.10 -8.61
N PRO A 108 4.16 12.93 -9.68
CA PRO A 108 4.68 12.41 -10.96
C PRO A 108 5.71 13.33 -11.62
N LYS A 109 5.75 14.61 -11.19
CA LYS A 109 6.76 15.56 -11.65
C LYS A 109 8.18 15.08 -11.38
N LEU A 110 8.41 14.33 -10.29
CA LEU A 110 9.72 13.75 -9.99
C LEU A 110 10.28 12.94 -11.17
N LEU A 111 9.42 12.18 -11.85
CA LEU A 111 9.82 11.36 -12.99
C LEU A 111 9.88 12.19 -14.28
N THR A 112 8.90 13.07 -14.53
CA THR A 112 8.91 13.90 -15.75
C THR A 112 10.07 14.89 -15.77
N ASP A 113 10.43 15.45 -14.62
CA ASP A 113 11.52 16.41 -14.52
C ASP A 113 12.86 15.71 -14.74
N ALA A 114 13.05 14.50 -14.18
CA ALA A 114 14.22 13.67 -14.49
C ALA A 114 14.33 13.35 -16.00
N TYR A 115 13.21 13.04 -16.68
CA TYR A 115 13.24 12.84 -18.13
C TYR A 115 13.56 14.12 -18.91
N LYS A 116 13.02 15.28 -18.50
CA LYS A 116 13.32 16.57 -19.13
C LYS A 116 14.79 16.94 -18.98
N ASP A 117 15.35 16.74 -17.79
CA ASP A 117 16.76 16.99 -17.51
C ASP A 117 17.66 16.11 -18.39
N LEU A 118 17.31 14.82 -18.53
CA LEU A 118 18.04 13.90 -19.40
C LEU A 118 17.95 14.31 -20.88
N LEU A 119 16.76 14.64 -21.39
CA LEU A 119 16.60 15.08 -22.79
C LEU A 119 17.41 16.35 -23.08
N LYS A 120 17.50 17.27 -22.10
CA LYS A 120 18.28 18.49 -22.20
C LYS A 120 19.78 18.23 -22.14
N GLU A 121 20.23 17.35 -21.24
CA GLU A 121 21.65 16.99 -21.09
C GLU A 121 22.21 16.37 -22.37
N TYR A 122 21.40 15.53 -23.04
CA TYR A 122 21.77 14.86 -24.27
C TYR A 122 21.41 15.64 -25.56
N ASP A 123 20.94 16.88 -25.43
CA ASP A 123 20.51 17.76 -26.54
C ASP A 123 19.59 17.02 -27.54
N VAL A 124 18.60 16.31 -27.02
CA VAL A 124 17.73 15.46 -27.83
C VAL A 124 16.76 16.31 -28.64
N ASP A 125 16.93 16.28 -29.97
CA ASP A 125 16.01 16.89 -30.92
C ASP A 125 15.09 15.85 -31.60
N PHE A 126 13.78 16.03 -31.45
CA PHE A 126 12.76 15.19 -32.07
C PHE A 126 12.46 15.69 -33.48
N LYS A 127 13.13 15.11 -34.48
CA LYS A 127 12.96 15.46 -35.90
C LYS A 127 11.56 15.15 -36.44
N ASP A 128 10.91 14.14 -35.88
CA ASP A 128 9.55 13.75 -36.24
C ASP A 128 8.54 14.43 -35.30
N ARG A 129 7.58 15.15 -35.88
CA ARG A 129 6.58 15.91 -35.14
C ARG A 129 5.64 15.01 -34.34
N ASP A 130 5.27 13.86 -34.88
CA ASP A 130 4.33 12.95 -34.22
C ASP A 130 5.02 12.27 -33.04
N ILE A 131 6.31 11.90 -33.18
CA ILE A 131 7.12 11.40 -32.06
C ILE A 131 7.24 12.46 -30.97
N LYS A 132 7.57 13.71 -31.33
CA LYS A 132 7.66 14.82 -30.37
C LYS A 132 6.37 14.97 -29.57
N SER A 133 5.24 15.01 -30.27
CA SER A 133 3.90 15.14 -29.68
C SER A 133 3.60 14.01 -28.71
N VAL A 134 3.91 12.75 -29.07
CA VAL A 134 3.69 11.58 -28.21
C VAL A 134 4.56 11.63 -26.96
N VAL A 135 5.83 12.02 -27.08
CA VAL A 135 6.74 12.12 -25.93
C VAL A 135 6.27 13.22 -24.97
N GLU A 136 5.94 14.40 -25.49
CA GLU A 136 5.45 15.52 -24.69
C GLU A 136 4.11 15.18 -24.00
N ASP A 137 3.17 14.57 -24.71
CA ASP A 137 1.84 14.26 -24.17
C ASP A 137 1.82 13.04 -23.25
N LYS A 138 2.58 11.97 -23.54
CA LYS A 138 2.46 10.71 -22.77
C LYS A 138 3.56 10.51 -21.73
N ILE A 139 4.78 10.98 -22.00
CA ILE A 139 5.96 10.69 -21.16
C ILE A 139 6.30 11.88 -20.26
N LEU A 140 6.30 13.09 -20.82
CA LEU A 140 6.65 14.32 -20.09
C LEU A 140 5.45 14.98 -19.39
N ASN A 141 4.25 14.41 -19.56
CA ASN A 141 3.03 14.90 -18.94
C ASN A 141 2.73 14.16 -17.62
N PRO A 142 2.82 14.86 -16.46
CA PRO A 142 2.66 14.24 -15.15
C PRO A 142 1.22 13.72 -14.91
N GLU A 143 0.21 14.29 -15.56
CA GLU A 143 -1.18 13.87 -15.40
C GLU A 143 -1.48 12.56 -16.14
N LYS A 144 -0.81 12.32 -17.27
CA LYS A 144 -0.98 11.08 -18.05
C LYS A 144 -0.24 9.89 -17.43
N LEU A 145 0.89 10.13 -16.76
CA LEU A 145 1.62 9.11 -16.00
C LEU A 145 0.79 8.50 -14.85
N LYS A 146 -0.05 9.30 -14.19
CA LYS A 146 -0.96 8.80 -13.13
C LYS A 146 -1.93 7.74 -13.65
N GLN A 147 -2.35 7.84 -14.92
CA GLN A 147 -3.36 6.96 -15.51
C GLN A 147 -2.78 5.62 -16.00
N GLY A 148 -1.51 5.59 -16.41
CA GLY A 148 -0.82 4.37 -16.86
C GLY A 148 -0.41 3.41 -15.73
N GLY A 149 -0.15 3.92 -14.52
CA GLY A 149 0.27 3.10 -13.37
C GLY A 149 -0.85 2.32 -12.67
N ALA A 150 -2.12 2.69 -12.89
CA ALA A 150 -3.26 2.06 -12.22
C ALA A 150 -3.60 0.65 -12.74
N GLN A 151 -3.10 0.25 -13.92
CA GLN A 151 -3.38 -1.07 -14.51
C GLN A 151 -2.36 -2.16 -14.15
N GLY A 152 -1.22 -1.82 -13.54
CA GLY A 152 -0.14 -2.80 -13.26
C GLY A 152 -0.03 -3.27 -11.80
N GLY A 153 -0.58 -2.54 -10.84
CA GLY A 153 -0.30 -2.76 -9.41
C GLY A 153 -1.49 -3.13 -8.52
N GLN A 154 -2.70 -3.25 -9.08
CA GLN A 154 -3.93 -3.42 -8.29
C GLN A 154 -4.79 -4.59 -8.78
N SER A 155 -4.18 -5.71 -9.12
CA SER A 155 -4.85 -7.00 -9.35
C SER A 155 -4.80 -7.88 -8.09
N GLY A 156 -5.23 -7.35 -6.94
CA GLY A 156 -5.30 -8.16 -5.71
C GLY A 156 -6.05 -7.60 -4.52
N MET A 157 -6.44 -6.31 -4.53
CA MET A 157 -7.24 -5.69 -3.46
C MET A 157 -8.49 -5.06 -4.04
N SER A 158 -9.38 -5.90 -4.57
CA SER A 158 -10.74 -5.52 -4.95
C SER A 158 -11.66 -6.71 -4.75
N GLN A 159 -12.62 -6.53 -3.83
CA GLN A 159 -13.77 -7.37 -3.46
C GLN A 159 -13.56 -8.37 -2.32
#